data_AF-A0A8I0E3D4-F1
#
_entry.id   AF-A0A8I0E3D4-F1
#
_cell.length_a   1.000
_cell.length_b   1.000
_cell.length_c   1.000
_cell.angle_alpha   90.00
_cell.angle_beta   90.00
_cell.angle_gamma   90.00
#
_symmetry.space_group_name_H-M   'P 1'
#
loop_
_entity.id
_entity.type
_entity.pdbx_description
1 polymer ?
#
loop_
_entity_poly.entity_id
_entity_poly.type
_entity_poly.pdbx_seq_one_letter_code
_entity_poly.pdbx_strand_id
1 'polypeptide(L)'
;MRLGKTSLVLGVGILWCGSTLWGASASMDMEARVRSQCFHCHGGERLCQPTDDPNWWQRAVDRMVQYEDGLLQPEEIPSMAAWLADAANRKHWCAKNAQGE
;
A
#
# COMPACT_ATOMS: atom_id res chain seq x y z
N MET A 1 -40.41 53.02 -21.62
CA MET A 1 -40.25 53.50 -20.24
C MET A 1 -39.34 52.54 -19.49
N ARG A 2 -38.44 53.08 -18.66
CA ARG A 2 -37.45 52.36 -17.84
C ARG A 2 -38.08 51.80 -16.55
N LEU A 3 -37.29 50.94 -15.90
CA LEU A 3 -37.24 50.60 -14.46
C LEU A 3 -38.30 49.59 -13.94
N GLY A 4 -37.95 48.54 -13.21
CA GLY A 4 -36.64 48.13 -12.70
C GLY A 4 -36.74 46.94 -11.72
N LYS A 5 -35.57 46.34 -11.44
CA LYS A 5 -35.09 45.66 -10.20
C LYS A 5 -36.02 44.61 -9.56
N THR A 6 -35.57 43.38 -9.30
CA THR A 6 -34.51 43.11 -8.32
C THR A 6 -33.88 41.73 -8.52
N SER A 7 -32.58 41.68 -8.31
CA SER A 7 -31.76 40.49 -8.12
C SER A 7 -32.31 39.57 -7.03
N LEU A 8 -32.26 38.26 -7.28
CA LEU A 8 -32.09 37.28 -6.21
C LEU A 8 -30.77 36.55 -6.47
N VAL A 9 -29.71 37.07 -5.86
CA VAL A 9 -28.44 36.36 -5.68
C VAL A 9 -28.58 35.59 -4.38
N LEU A 10 -28.86 34.29 -4.43
CA LEU A 10 -28.74 33.38 -3.28
C LEU A 10 -28.39 32.00 -3.82
N GLY A 11 -27.11 31.63 -3.69
CA GLY A 11 -26.60 30.34 -4.16
C GLY A 11 -25.08 30.25 -4.31
N VAL A 12 -24.30 31.16 -3.72
CA VAL A 12 -22.91 30.83 -3.37
C VAL A 12 -23.00 29.82 -2.23
N GLY A 13 -22.64 28.58 -2.52
CA GLY A 13 -22.64 27.53 -1.51
C GLY A 13 -22.48 26.10 -2.01
N ILE A 14 -21.92 25.86 -3.22
CA ILE A 14 -21.28 24.56 -3.45
C ILE A 14 -19.90 24.66 -2.83
N LEU A 15 -19.91 24.43 -1.51
CA LEU A 15 -18.76 24.16 -0.69
C LEU A 15 -17.92 23.11 -1.42
N TRP A 16 -16.75 23.55 -1.86
CA TRP A 16 -15.66 22.74 -2.37
C TRP A 16 -15.23 21.80 -1.23
N CYS A 17 -15.95 20.70 -1.01
CA CYS A 17 -15.34 19.53 -0.39
C CYS A 17 -14.43 18.92 -1.44
N GLY A 18 -13.25 19.54 -1.58
CA GLY A 18 -12.07 18.90 -2.11
C GLY A 18 -11.81 17.66 -1.27
N SER A 19 -12.39 16.55 -1.68
CA SER A 19 -12.04 15.21 -1.22
C SER A 19 -11.56 14.41 -2.43
N THR A 20 -10.78 15.05 -3.31
CA THR A 20 -9.94 14.30 -4.22
C THR A 20 -8.64 13.98 -3.50
N LEU A 21 -8.50 12.70 -3.15
CA LEU A 21 -7.26 11.93 -3.24
C LEU A 21 -6.17 12.22 -2.20
N TRP A 22 -6.01 11.31 -1.23
CA TRP A 22 -4.76 10.58 -1.07
C TRP A 22 -4.92 9.44 -0.06
N GLY A 23 -5.28 8.27 -0.56
CA GLY A 23 -5.33 7.04 0.23
C GLY A 23 -4.69 5.86 -0.48
N ALA A 24 -3.67 6.09 -1.32
CA ALA A 24 -3.08 5.05 -2.15
C ALA A 24 -1.54 5.11 -2.29
N SER A 25 -0.83 5.83 -1.42
CA SER A 25 0.64 5.90 -1.45
C SER A 25 1.33 4.79 -0.65
N ALA A 26 0.68 4.23 0.38
CA ALA A 26 1.31 3.22 1.22
C ALA A 26 1.66 1.91 0.48
N SER A 27 0.84 1.48 -0.49
CA SER A 27 1.09 0.23 -1.21
C SER A 27 2.25 0.32 -2.21
N MET A 28 2.45 1.49 -2.85
CA MET A 28 3.58 1.71 -3.77
C MET A 28 4.91 1.76 -3.01
N ASP A 29 4.91 2.40 -1.83
CA ASP A 29 6.10 2.44 -0.97
C ASP A 29 6.47 1.03 -0.45
N MET A 30 5.47 0.22 -0.09
CA MET A 30 5.71 -1.14 0.40
C MET A 30 6.20 -2.10 -0.69
N GLU A 31 5.69 -2.04 -1.94
CA GLU A 31 6.24 -2.88 -3.02
C GLU A 31 7.73 -2.56 -3.27
N ALA A 32 8.10 -1.27 -3.24
CA ALA A 32 9.50 -0.86 -3.35
C ALA A 32 10.33 -1.35 -2.15
N ARG A 33 9.78 -1.31 -0.94
CA ARG A 33 10.43 -1.84 0.26
C ARG A 33 10.67 -3.35 0.15
N VAL A 34 9.68 -4.11 -0.31
CA VAL A 34 9.80 -5.53 -0.61
C VAL A 34 10.95 -5.80 -1.58
N ARG A 35 10.98 -5.08 -2.71
CA ARG A 35 12.04 -5.21 -3.74
C ARG A 35 13.44 -4.94 -3.19
N SER A 36 13.57 -3.96 -2.31
CA SER A 36 14.88 -3.52 -1.80
C SER A 36 15.39 -4.29 -0.60
N GLN A 37 14.56 -5.07 0.09
CA GLN A 37 14.95 -5.73 1.34
C GLN A 37 14.79 -7.24 1.31
N CYS A 38 13.78 -7.78 0.64
CA CYS A 38 13.39 -9.18 0.84
C CYS A 38 14.12 -10.20 -0.04
N PHE A 39 14.98 -9.76 -0.97
CA PHE A 39 15.57 -10.64 -2.00
C PHE A 39 17.07 -10.81 -1.95
N HIS A 40 17.74 -10.23 -0.95
CA HIS A 40 19.18 -10.42 -0.76
C HIS A 40 19.53 -11.85 -0.33
N CYS A 41 18.61 -12.56 0.33
CA CYS A 41 18.87 -13.88 0.93
C CYS A 41 18.15 -15.05 0.25
N HIS A 42 17.01 -14.81 -0.39
CA HIS A 42 16.22 -15.82 -1.11
C HIS A 42 15.41 -15.15 -2.23
N GLY A 43 14.96 -15.92 -3.22
CA GLY A 43 14.21 -15.38 -4.34
C GLY A 43 12.78 -14.94 -4.01
N GLY A 44 12.14 -14.33 -5.02
CA GLY A 44 10.79 -13.78 -5.00
C GLY A 44 9.68 -14.79 -4.75
N GLU A 45 9.93 -16.07 -5.00
CA GLU A 45 8.97 -17.16 -4.89
C GLU A 45 8.45 -17.35 -3.47
N ARG A 46 9.22 -16.93 -2.45
CA ARG A 46 8.80 -16.96 -1.04
C ARG A 46 7.59 -16.08 -0.77
N LEU A 47 7.33 -15.08 -1.62
CA LEU A 47 6.13 -14.25 -1.52
C LEU A 47 4.92 -14.86 -2.23
N CYS A 48 5.08 -15.93 -3.00
CA CYS A 48 3.98 -16.56 -3.74
C CYS A 48 3.24 -17.64 -2.94
N GLN A 49 3.27 -17.55 -1.60
CA GLN A 49 2.56 -18.48 -0.74
C GLN A 49 1.03 -18.27 -0.85
N PRO A 50 0.23 -19.36 -0.82
CA PRO A 50 -1.21 -19.30 -1.02
C PRO A 50 -2.00 -18.81 0.20
N THR A 51 -1.34 -18.37 1.28
CA THR A 51 -2.00 -17.94 2.51
C THR A 51 -2.16 -16.43 2.57
N ASP A 52 -3.35 -15.98 2.97
CA ASP A 52 -3.67 -14.56 3.27
C ASP A 52 -3.77 -14.32 4.78
N ASP A 53 -3.37 -15.29 5.63
CA ASP A 53 -3.43 -15.14 7.08
C ASP A 53 -2.47 -14.04 7.56
N PRO A 54 -2.98 -12.91 8.09
CA PRO A 54 -2.14 -11.81 8.54
C PRO A 54 -1.22 -12.21 9.71
N ASN A 55 -1.65 -13.12 10.58
CA ASN A 55 -0.81 -13.57 11.69
C ASN A 55 0.34 -14.45 11.20
N TRP A 56 0.11 -15.22 10.13
CA TRP A 56 1.17 -15.99 9.50
C TRP A 56 2.22 -15.07 8.88
N TRP A 57 1.79 -14.04 8.15
CA TRP A 57 2.69 -13.05 7.54
C TRP A 57 3.44 -12.21 8.57
N GLN A 58 2.78 -11.78 9.64
CA GLN A 58 3.41 -11.09 10.75
C GLN A 58 4.58 -11.93 11.32
N ARG A 59 4.31 -13.19 11.69
CA ARG A 59 5.36 -14.10 12.18
C ARG A 59 6.46 -14.35 11.15
N ALA A 60 6.12 -14.38 9.87
CA ALA A 60 7.11 -14.58 8.81
C ALA A 60 8.06 -13.37 8.72
N VAL A 61 7.54 -12.14 8.71
CA VAL A 61 8.34 -10.90 8.69
C VAL A 61 9.15 -10.77 9.98
N ASP A 62 8.53 -11.02 11.15
CA ASP A 62 9.22 -11.02 12.45
C ASP A 62 10.42 -11.98 12.47
N ARG A 63 10.29 -13.14 11.82
CA ARG A 63 11.40 -14.09 11.70
C ARG A 63 12.49 -13.59 10.76
N MET A 64 12.16 -12.87 9.68
CA MET A 64 13.16 -12.35 8.75
C MET A 64 14.00 -11.23 9.38
N VAL A 65 13.37 -10.33 10.14
CA VAL A 65 14.09 -9.26 10.85
C VAL A 65 14.98 -9.80 11.98
N GLN A 66 14.76 -11.04 12.44
CA GLN A 66 15.68 -11.72 13.39
C GLN A 66 16.92 -12.30 12.71
N TYR A 67 16.90 -12.49 11.38
CA TYR A 67 18.04 -13.04 10.65
C TYR A 67 18.99 -11.96 10.12
N GLU A 68 18.49 -10.75 9.91
CA GLU A 68 19.27 -9.62 9.39
C GLU A 68 18.92 -8.34 10.14
N ASP A 69 19.88 -7.81 10.90
CA ASP A 69 19.71 -6.56 11.63
C ASP A 69 19.50 -5.40 10.66
N GLY A 70 18.50 -4.57 10.92
CA GLY A 70 18.20 -3.39 10.10
C GLY A 70 17.47 -3.68 8.79
N LEU A 71 17.05 -4.93 8.53
CA LEU A 71 16.23 -5.30 7.37
C LEU A 71 14.98 -4.41 7.26
N LEU A 72 14.30 -4.19 8.38
CA LEU A 72 13.16 -3.27 8.52
C LEU A 72 13.27 -2.54 9.86
N GLN A 73 12.76 -1.31 9.92
CA GLN A 73 12.51 -0.65 11.19
C GLN A 73 11.33 -1.32 11.91
N PRO A 74 11.30 -1.37 13.26
CA PRO A 74 10.23 -2.04 14.00
C PRO A 74 8.82 -1.57 13.62
N GLU A 75 8.63 -0.30 13.32
CA GLU A 75 7.37 0.31 12.91
C GLU A 75 6.92 -0.09 11.48
N GLU A 76 7.83 -0.54 10.61
CA GLU A 76 7.52 -0.98 9.25
C GLU A 76 6.93 -2.40 9.23
N ILE A 77 7.22 -3.20 10.26
CA ILE A 77 6.86 -4.63 10.29
C ILE A 77 5.36 -4.86 10.10
N PRO A 78 4.44 -4.17 10.82
CA PRO A 78 3.00 -4.41 10.65
C PRO A 78 2.51 -4.03 9.24
N SER A 79 3.06 -2.95 8.65
CA SER A 79 2.70 -2.52 7.30
C SER A 79 3.20 -3.50 6.24
N MET A 80 4.43 -4.02 6.40
CA MET A 80 4.98 -5.06 5.54
C MET A 80 4.15 -6.34 5.61
N ALA A 81 3.84 -6.81 6.82
CA ALA A 81 3.02 -8.00 7.04
C ALA A 81 1.61 -7.85 6.44
N ALA A 82 0.98 -6.68 6.60
CA ALA A 82 -0.32 -6.39 6.01
C ALA A 82 -0.28 -6.35 4.48
N TRP A 83 0.76 -5.74 3.89
CA TRP A 83 0.94 -5.72 2.43
C TRP A 83 1.10 -7.13 1.88
N LEU A 84 1.85 -7.99 2.58
CA LEU A 84 2.01 -9.40 2.22
C LEU A 84 0.74 -10.20 2.45
N ALA A 85 -0.05 -9.94 3.49
CA ALA A 85 -1.31 -10.66 3.70
C ALA A 85 -2.35 -10.39 2.59
N ASP A 86 -2.24 -9.27 1.88
CA ASP A 86 -3.11 -8.95 0.76
C ASP A 86 -2.80 -9.80 -0.49
N ALA A 87 -3.74 -10.70 -0.83
CA ALA A 87 -3.66 -11.56 -2.00
C ALA A 87 -3.46 -10.80 -3.32
N ALA A 88 -4.04 -9.60 -3.46
CA ALA A 88 -3.94 -8.81 -4.68
C ALA A 88 -2.50 -8.29 -4.87
N ASN A 89 -1.88 -7.80 -3.80
CA ASN A 89 -0.48 -7.38 -3.81
C ASN A 89 0.45 -8.54 -4.17
N ARG A 90 0.27 -9.69 -3.52
CA ARG A 90 1.10 -10.87 -3.82
C ARG A 90 0.86 -11.41 -5.22
N LYS A 91 -0.39 -11.47 -5.69
CA LYS A 91 -0.70 -11.90 -7.06
C LYS A 91 -0.05 -10.97 -8.09
N HIS A 92 -0.11 -9.67 -7.86
CA HIS A 92 0.57 -8.67 -8.69
C HIS A 92 2.08 -8.89 -8.72
N TRP A 93 2.69 -9.10 -7.55
CA TRP A 93 4.11 -9.42 -7.42
C TRP A 93 4.48 -10.70 -8.18
N CYS A 94 3.77 -11.79 -7.92
CA CYS A 94 4.06 -13.09 -8.53
C CYS A 94 3.88 -13.07 -10.04
N ALA A 95 2.90 -12.35 -10.57
CA ALA A 95 2.73 -12.21 -12.02
C ALA A 95 3.93 -11.49 -12.68
N LYS A 96 4.50 -10.48 -12.02
CA LYS A 96 5.65 -9.72 -12.52
C LYS A 96 6.98 -10.46 -12.36
N ASN A 97 7.12 -11.24 -11.30
CA ASN A 97 8.41 -11.80 -10.89
C ASN A 97 8.45 -13.35 -10.95
N ALA A 98 7.44 -14.01 -11.55
CA ALA A 98 7.44 -15.46 -11.79
C ALA A 98 8.51 -15.93 -12.80
N GLN A 99 9.26 -15.01 -13.41
CA GLN A 99 10.39 -15.31 -14.26
C GLN A 99 11.65 -15.08 -13.42
N GLY A 100 12.10 -16.15 -12.76
CA GLY A 100 13.19 -16.13 -11.80
C GLY A 100 14.48 -15.54 -12.36
N GLU A 101 15.21 -14.86 -11.47
CA GLU A 101 16.66 -14.75 -11.54
C GLU A 101 17.29 -16.10 -11.15
#